data_AF-A0A239JPE9-F1
#
_entry.id   AF-A0A239JPE9-F1
#
_cell.length_a   1.000
_cell.length_b   1.000
_cell.length_c   1.000
_cell.angle_alpha   90.00
_cell.angle_beta   90.00
_cell.angle_gamma   90.00
#
_symmetry.space_group_name_H-M   'P 1'
#
loop_
_entity.id
_entity.type
_entity.pdbx_description
1 polymer ?
#
loop_
_entity_poly.entity_id
_entity_poly.type
_entity_poly.pdbx_seq_one_letter_code
_entity_poly.pdbx_strand_id
1 'polypeptide(L)'
;MAALVDTSDVRIRRRDGATLLLTREDRMDGAAEGAIAAARTLRGVLAQLAPDQALEVLSEEFPWLALLPETDATLFVRDFGKAAQISAELGQWTVLAQALREWKATAAVYANPTLADDLTHPLNERPDPKT
;
A
#
# COMPACT_ATOMS: atom_id res chain seq x y z
N MET A 1 -38.16 -9.42 12.34
CA MET A 1 -36.70 -9.62 12.29
C MET A 1 -36.17 -10.05 10.91
N ALA A 2 -37.01 -10.47 9.94
CA ALA A 2 -36.53 -10.84 8.60
C ALA A 2 -36.05 -9.66 7.74
N ALA A 3 -36.59 -8.46 7.93
CA ALA A 3 -36.26 -7.28 7.12
C ALA A 3 -34.89 -6.63 7.43
N LEU A 4 -34.29 -6.89 8.59
CA LEU A 4 -32.99 -6.33 8.97
C LEU A 4 -31.82 -7.12 8.38
N VAL A 5 -32.03 -8.40 8.06
CA VAL A 5 -31.02 -9.28 7.46
C VAL A 5 -30.74 -8.88 6.00
N ASP A 6 -31.72 -8.27 5.33
CA ASP A 6 -31.61 -7.94 3.90
C ASP A 6 -30.79 -6.67 3.60
N THR A 7 -30.44 -5.91 4.65
CA THR A 7 -29.73 -4.62 4.53
C THR A 7 -28.30 -4.64 5.06
N SER A 8 -27.92 -5.60 5.90
CA SER A 8 -26.61 -5.63 6.56
C SER A 8 -25.77 -6.85 6.17
N ASP A 9 -24.47 -6.67 6.03
CA ASP A 9 -23.54 -7.77 5.81
C ASP A 9 -23.49 -8.72 7.02
N VAL A 10 -23.35 -10.02 6.78
CA VAL A 10 -23.38 -11.06 7.80
C VAL A 10 -21.99 -11.67 7.98
N ARG A 11 -21.41 -11.57 9.18
CA ARG A 11 -20.16 -12.25 9.53
C ARG A 11 -20.43 -13.69 9.95
N ILE A 12 -19.81 -14.64 9.26
CA ILE A 12 -19.91 -16.07 9.53
C ILE A 12 -18.61 -16.52 10.19
N ARG A 13 -18.67 -16.82 11.49
CA ARG A 13 -17.55 -17.38 12.23
C ARG A 13 -17.49 -18.89 11.99
N ARG A 14 -16.44 -19.35 11.32
CA ARG A 14 -16.17 -20.77 11.12
C ARG A 14 -15.52 -21.36 12.37
N ARG A 15 -15.80 -22.64 12.64
CA ARG A 15 -15.22 -23.36 13.78
C ARG A 15 -13.70 -23.53 13.62
N ASP A 16 -13.24 -23.82 12.41
CA ASP A 16 -11.86 -24.20 12.12
C ASP A 16 -11.29 -23.41 10.92
N GLY A 17 -11.49 -22.10 10.88
CA GLY A 17 -10.95 -21.28 9.78
C GLY A 17 -11.19 -19.80 9.91
N ALA A 18 -10.75 -19.06 8.89
CA ALA A 18 -10.95 -17.62 8.80
C ALA A 18 -12.44 -17.26 8.83
N THR A 19 -12.74 -16.13 9.46
CA THR A 19 -14.10 -15.56 9.46
C THR A 19 -14.45 -15.14 8.03
N LEU A 20 -15.67 -15.48 7.60
CA LEU A 20 -16.19 -15.09 6.29
C LEU A 20 -17.19 -13.94 6.45
N LEU A 21 -17.34 -13.13 5.40
CA LEU A 21 -18.36 -12.10 5.30
C LEU A 21 -19.28 -12.45 4.13
N LEU A 22 -20.57 -12.58 4.40
CA LEU A 22 -21.60 -12.65 3.37
C LEU A 22 -22.13 -11.24 3.14
N THR A 23 -22.04 -10.77 1.91
CA THR A 23 -22.59 -9.48 1.47
C THR A 23 -23.36 -9.69 0.17
N ARG A 24 -24.10 -8.68 -0.27
CA ARG A 24 -24.83 -8.73 -1.53
C ARG A 24 -23.88 -8.49 -2.71
N GLU A 25 -24.14 -9.17 -3.81
CA GLU A 25 -23.35 -9.06 -5.04
C GLU A 25 -23.34 -7.62 -5.58
N ASP A 26 -24.50 -6.97 -5.66
CA ASP A 26 -24.61 -5.58 -6.13
C ASP A 26 -23.84 -4.57 -5.26
N ARG A 27 -23.72 -4.84 -3.96
CA ARG A 27 -22.89 -4.03 -3.05
C ARG A 27 -21.41 -4.28 -3.28
N MET A 28 -21.00 -5.51 -3.59
CA MET A 28 -19.62 -5.81 -3.96
C MET A 28 -19.24 -5.11 -5.28
N ASP A 29 -20.10 -5.21 -6.29
CA ASP A 29 -19.88 -4.59 -7.60
C ASP A 29 -19.82 -3.07 -7.49
N GLY A 30 -20.78 -2.45 -6.78
CA GLY A 30 -20.78 -1.00 -6.57
C GLY A 30 -19.56 -0.50 -5.78
N ALA A 31 -19.08 -1.29 -4.79
CA ALA A 31 -17.85 -0.97 -4.07
C ALA A 31 -16.61 -1.08 -4.97
N ALA A 32 -16.55 -2.09 -5.85
CA ALA A 32 -15.46 -2.25 -6.81
C ALA A 32 -15.43 -1.13 -7.85
N GLU A 33 -16.57 -0.78 -8.44
CA GLU A 33 -16.69 0.34 -9.38
C GLU A 33 -16.28 1.68 -8.72
N GLY A 34 -16.78 1.95 -7.52
CA GLY A 34 -16.41 3.15 -6.75
C GLY A 34 -14.93 3.20 -6.41
N ALA A 35 -14.34 2.06 -6.01
CA ALA A 35 -12.91 1.94 -5.74
C ALA A 35 -12.05 2.22 -6.96
N ILE A 36 -12.41 1.66 -8.13
CA ILE A 36 -11.71 1.89 -9.39
C ILE A 36 -11.79 3.36 -9.79
N ALA A 37 -12.98 3.96 -9.69
CA ALA A 37 -13.15 5.38 -9.97
C ALA A 37 -12.30 6.25 -9.04
N ALA A 38 -12.32 5.99 -7.73
CA ALA A 38 -11.53 6.73 -6.75
C ALA A 38 -10.02 6.58 -6.98
N ALA A 39 -9.53 5.35 -7.22
CA ALA A 39 -8.11 5.11 -7.48
C ALA A 39 -7.63 5.77 -8.77
N ARG A 40 -8.46 5.76 -9.83
CA ARG A 40 -8.16 6.47 -11.09
C ARG A 40 -8.12 7.97 -10.90
N THR A 41 -9.10 8.53 -10.18
CA THR A 41 -9.12 9.97 -9.86
C THR A 41 -7.90 10.36 -9.04
N LEU A 42 -7.57 9.61 -7.98
CA LEU A 42 -6.38 9.85 -7.15
C LEU A 42 -5.11 9.82 -8.00
N ARG A 43 -4.91 8.77 -8.81
CA ARG A 43 -3.76 8.67 -9.71
C ARG A 43 -3.70 9.83 -10.70
N GLY A 44 -4.85 10.24 -11.24
CA GLY A 44 -4.96 11.37 -12.15
C GLY A 44 -4.55 12.68 -11.48
N VAL A 45 -5.04 12.94 -10.26
CA VAL A 45 -4.66 14.12 -9.47
C VAL A 45 -3.17 14.11 -9.15
N LEU A 46 -2.64 13.00 -8.62
CA LEU A 46 -1.21 12.87 -8.32
C LEU A 46 -0.31 13.08 -9.55
N ALA A 47 -0.74 12.63 -10.73
CA ALA A 47 0.01 12.81 -11.97
C ALA A 47 0.02 14.27 -12.49
N GLN A 48 -0.90 15.11 -12.02
CA GLN A 48 -0.98 16.53 -12.40
C GLN A 48 -0.24 17.45 -11.42
N LEU A 49 0.02 16.97 -10.20
CA LEU A 49 0.82 17.70 -9.22
C LEU A 49 2.29 17.69 -9.60
N ALA A 50 2.99 18.78 -9.28
CA ALA A 50 4.45 18.74 -9.27
C ALA A 50 4.93 17.71 -8.22
N PRO A 51 6.08 17.05 -8.43
CA PRO A 51 6.53 15.94 -7.56
C PRO A 51 6.64 16.31 -6.08
N ASP A 52 7.09 17.53 -5.79
CA ASP A 52 7.19 18.11 -4.46
C ASP A 52 5.82 18.28 -3.80
N GLN A 53 4.83 18.81 -4.52
CA GLN A 53 3.46 18.96 -4.03
C GLN A 53 2.77 17.61 -3.78
N ALA A 54 2.99 16.63 -4.67
CA ALA A 54 2.45 15.29 -4.48
C ALA A 54 3.03 14.62 -3.22
N LEU A 55 4.33 14.82 -2.97
CA LEU A 55 4.99 14.33 -1.78
C LEU A 55 4.50 15.06 -0.52
N GLU A 56 4.31 16.38 -0.57
CA GLU A 56 3.78 17.16 0.56
C GLU A 56 2.41 16.63 1.01
N VAL A 57 1.46 16.50 0.08
CA VAL A 57 0.12 15.95 0.35
C VAL A 57 0.19 14.54 0.95
N LEU A 58 1.04 13.67 0.41
CA LEU A 58 1.18 12.32 0.95
C LEU A 58 1.91 12.29 2.30
N SER A 59 2.77 13.26 2.59
CA SER A 59 3.48 13.35 3.87
C SER A 59 2.57 13.77 5.02
N GLU A 60 1.51 14.53 4.75
CA GLU A 60 0.46 14.83 5.73
C GLU A 60 -0.26 13.56 6.18
N GLU A 61 -0.59 12.67 5.22
CA GLU A 61 -1.28 11.41 5.48
C GLU A 61 -0.34 10.31 6.02
N PHE A 62 0.93 10.34 5.60
CA PHE A 62 1.95 9.36 5.97
C PHE A 62 3.19 10.05 6.57
N PRO A 63 3.15 10.47 7.85
CA PRO A 63 4.24 11.23 8.47
C PRO A 63 5.60 10.52 8.49
N TRP A 64 5.62 9.19 8.38
CA TRP A 64 6.86 8.40 8.33
C TRP A 64 7.64 8.58 7.03
N LEU A 65 7.06 9.19 5.99
CA LEU A 65 7.78 9.54 4.76
C LEU A 65 8.93 10.53 5.00
N ALA A 66 8.85 11.34 6.06
CA ALA A 66 9.93 12.24 6.47
C ALA A 66 11.24 11.52 6.88
N LEU A 67 11.19 10.20 7.08
CA LEU A 67 12.36 9.37 7.37
C LEU A 67 13.05 8.85 6.10
N LEU A 68 12.42 8.96 4.94
CA LEU A 68 12.99 8.51 3.68
C LEU A 68 13.92 9.57 3.08
N PRO A 69 14.98 9.17 2.38
CA PRO A 69 15.69 10.05 1.45
C PRO A 69 14.72 10.60 0.39
N GLU A 70 14.98 11.81 -0.11
CA GLU A 70 14.12 12.49 -1.08
C GLU A 70 13.84 11.66 -2.34
N THR A 71 14.86 10.94 -2.83
CA THR A 71 14.72 10.04 -3.99
C THR A 71 13.73 8.92 -3.71
N ASP A 72 13.80 8.30 -2.54
CA ASP A 72 12.94 7.20 -2.12
C ASP A 72 11.52 7.68 -1.81
N ALA A 73 11.38 8.85 -1.20
CA ALA A 73 10.09 9.50 -0.98
C ALA A 73 9.37 9.78 -2.32
N THR A 74 10.11 10.19 -3.35
CA THR A 74 9.56 10.39 -4.71
C THR A 74 9.15 9.06 -5.35
N LEU A 75 9.94 8.00 -5.17
CA LEU A 75 9.59 6.65 -5.64
C LEU A 75 8.33 6.11 -4.96
N PHE A 76 8.15 6.39 -3.67
CA PHE A 76 6.95 6.03 -2.92
C PHE A 76 5.68 6.61 -3.58
N VAL A 77 5.67 7.88 -3.97
CA VAL A 77 4.48 8.51 -4.60
C VAL A 77 4.02 7.73 -5.84
N ARG A 78 4.98 7.36 -6.70
CA ARG A 78 4.73 6.58 -7.91
C ARG A 78 4.19 5.19 -7.57
N ASP A 79 4.86 4.50 -6.66
CA ASP A 79 4.55 3.11 -6.32
C ASP A 79 3.21 3.00 -5.57
N PHE A 80 2.89 3.97 -4.71
CA PHE A 80 1.60 4.10 -4.05
C PHE A 80 0.45 4.26 -5.06
N GLY A 81 0.57 5.22 -5.99
CA GLY A 81 -0.43 5.43 -7.03
C GLY A 81 -0.63 4.20 -7.93
N LYS A 82 0.46 3.51 -8.28
CA LYS A 82 0.41 2.26 -9.07
C LYS A 82 -0.25 1.12 -8.29
N ALA A 83 0.13 0.92 -7.03
CA ALA A 83 -0.42 -0.14 -6.19
C ALA A 83 -1.91 0.07 -5.90
N ALA A 84 -2.34 1.32 -5.70
CA ALA A 84 -3.74 1.67 -5.54
C ALA A 84 -4.56 1.33 -6.81
N GLN A 85 -4.04 1.67 -8.00
CA GLN A 85 -4.68 1.32 -9.27
C GLN A 85 -4.80 -0.19 -9.46
N ILE A 86 -3.71 -0.95 -9.29
CA ILE A 86 -3.71 -2.42 -9.41
C ILE A 86 -4.71 -3.04 -8.45
N SER A 87 -4.72 -2.56 -7.20
CA SER A 87 -5.62 -3.08 -6.16
C SER A 87 -7.08 -2.89 -6.53
N ALA A 88 -7.42 -1.71 -7.05
CA ALA A 88 -8.79 -1.41 -7.46
C ALA A 88 -9.20 -2.23 -8.69
N GLU A 89 -8.35 -2.35 -9.70
CA GLU A 89 -8.63 -3.15 -10.90
C GLU A 89 -8.82 -4.64 -10.59
N LEU A 90 -8.10 -5.18 -9.61
CA LEU A 90 -8.23 -6.58 -9.17
C LEU A 90 -9.33 -6.79 -8.11
N GLY A 91 -9.94 -5.72 -7.60
CA GLY A 91 -10.84 -5.79 -6.44
C GLY A 91 -10.17 -6.32 -5.17
N GLN A 92 -8.84 -6.22 -5.07
CA GLN A 92 -8.03 -6.79 -3.99
C GLN A 92 -7.01 -5.78 -3.46
N TRP A 93 -7.18 -5.37 -2.21
CA TRP A 93 -6.35 -4.34 -1.56
C TRP A 93 -5.03 -4.84 -0.97
N THR A 94 -4.72 -6.12 -1.14
CA THR A 94 -3.51 -6.75 -0.60
C THR A 94 -2.24 -6.14 -1.19
N VAL A 95 -2.25 -5.76 -2.47
CA VAL A 95 -1.11 -5.15 -3.15
C VAL A 95 -0.77 -3.78 -2.56
N LEU A 96 -1.75 -2.89 -2.43
CA LEU A 96 -1.56 -1.58 -1.79
C LEU A 96 -1.13 -1.71 -0.33
N ALA A 97 -1.78 -2.59 0.43
CA ALA A 97 -1.44 -2.81 1.83
C ALA A 97 -0.02 -3.35 2.00
N GLN A 98 0.44 -4.20 1.07
CA GLN A 98 1.81 -4.71 1.08
C GLN A 98 2.82 -3.61 0.75
N ALA A 99 2.58 -2.81 -0.29
CA ALA A 99 3.46 -1.70 -0.65
C ALA A 99 3.63 -0.71 0.52
N LEU A 100 2.54 -0.34 1.20
CA LEU A 100 2.60 0.52 2.38
C LEU A 100 3.44 -0.08 3.53
N ARG A 101 3.32 -1.40 3.77
CA ARG A 101 4.12 -2.08 4.79
C ARG A 101 5.61 -2.08 4.44
N GLU A 102 5.94 -2.38 3.19
CA GLU A 102 7.33 -2.43 2.70
C GLU A 102 7.98 -1.05 2.79
N TRP A 103 7.32 -0.01 2.30
CA TRP A 103 7.85 1.36 2.36
C TRP A 103 8.00 1.87 3.80
N LYS A 104 7.07 1.54 4.70
CA LYS A 104 7.21 1.87 6.12
C LYS A 104 8.40 1.14 6.75
N ALA A 105 8.69 -0.09 6.33
CA ALA A 105 9.87 -0.83 6.79
C ALA A 105 11.16 -0.18 6.26
N THR A 106 11.19 0.25 5.00
CA THR A 106 12.31 1.03 4.43
C THR A 106 12.56 2.31 5.23
N ALA A 107 11.50 3.07 5.55
CA ALA A 107 11.59 4.26 6.39
C ALA A 107 12.15 3.96 7.80
N ALA A 108 11.75 2.83 8.39
CA ALA A 108 12.27 2.39 9.68
C ALA A 108 13.77 2.00 9.62
N VAL A 109 14.25 1.48 8.48
CA VAL A 109 15.69 1.26 8.26
C VAL A 109 16.44 2.59 8.26
N TYR A 110 15.97 3.59 7.53
CA TYR A 110 16.61 4.91 7.50
C TYR A 110 16.57 5.66 8.84
N ALA A 111 15.58 5.38 9.68
CA ALA A 111 15.56 5.89 11.06
C ALA A 111 16.69 5.31 11.94
N ASN A 112 17.34 4.23 11.52
CA ASN A 112 18.51 3.64 12.17
C ASN A 112 19.74 3.74 11.24
N PRO A 113 20.58 4.78 11.39
CA PRO A 113 21.71 5.02 10.49
C PRO A 113 22.69 3.85 10.40
N THR A 114 22.90 3.11 11.50
CA THR A 114 23.76 1.92 11.52
C THR A 114 23.17 0.79 10.67
N LEU A 115 21.87 0.53 10.81
CA LEU A 115 21.18 -0.49 10.01
C LEU A 115 21.12 -0.09 8.53
N ALA A 116 20.94 1.20 8.24
CA ALA A 116 20.96 1.71 6.87
C ALA A 116 22.33 1.48 6.21
N ASP A 117 23.42 1.79 6.90
CA ASP A 117 24.79 1.55 6.41
C ASP A 117 25.05 0.05 6.18
N ASP A 118 24.69 -0.79 7.17
CA ASP A 118 24.83 -2.25 7.09
C ASP A 118 24.07 -2.87 5.90
N LEU A 119 22.91 -2.33 5.53
CA LEU A 119 22.08 -2.87 4.44
C LEU A 119 22.35 -2.26 3.06
N THR A 120 23.01 -1.10 2.99
CA THR A 120 23.26 -0.39 1.73
C THR A 120 24.71 -0.46 1.27
N HIS A 121 25.65 -0.85 2.14
CA HIS A 121 27.02 -1.06 1.71
C HIS A 121 27.13 -2.23 0.70
N PRO A 122 28.01 -2.13 -0.30
CA PRO A 122 28.25 -3.24 -1.22
C PRO A 122 28.74 -4.47 -0.46
N LEU A 123 28.11 -5.62 -0.71
CA LEU A 123 28.65 -6.90 -0.25
C LEU A 123 29.97 -7.12 -1.00
N ASN A 124 31.10 -6.87 -0.33
CA ASN A 124 32.40 -7.21 -0.89
C ASN A 124 32.41 -8.72 -1.20
N GLU A 125 32.71 -9.07 -2.46
CA GLU A 125 32.87 -10.45 -2.88
C GLU A 125 33.89 -11.14 -1.97
N ARG A 126 33.46 -12.25 -1.37
CA ARG A 126 34.34 -13.14 -0.60
C ARG A 126 35.50 -13.53 -1.52
N PRO A 127 36.78 -13.28 -1.15
CA PRO A 127 37.88 -13.68 -1.99
C PRO A 127 37.83 -15.20 -2.17
N ASP A 128 37.84 -15.63 -3.43
CA ASP A 128 37.92 -17.05 -3.77
C ASP A 128 39.16 -17.65 -3.09
N PRO A 129 39.03 -18.78 -2.35
CA PRO A 129 40.17 -19.38 -1.67
C PRO A 129 41.18 -19.84 -2.73
N LYS A 130 42.31 -19.12 -2.83
CA LYS A 130 43.40 -19.50 -3.71
C LYS A 130 43.97 -20.85 -3.28
N THR A 131 43.92 -21.81 -4.20
CA THR A 131 44.63 -23.09 -4.20
C THR A 131 46.14 -22.89 -4.27
#